data_AF-A0A9X7WJB0-F1
#
_entry.id   AF-A0A9X7WJB0-F1
#
_cell.length_a   1.000
_cell.length_b   1.000
_cell.length_c   1.000
_cell.angle_alpha   90.00
_cell.angle_beta   90.00
_cell.angle_gamma   90.00
#
_symmetry.space_group_name_H-M   'P 1'
#
loop_
_entity.id
_entity.type
_entity.pdbx_description
1 polymer ?
#
loop_
_entity_poly.entity_id
_entity_poly.type
_entity_poly.pdbx_seq_one_letter_code
_entity_poly.pdbx_strand_id
1 'polypeptide(L)'
;MTDRGGVFRRAFSWLPAQFASQSDAPVGAPRQFGSTEHLCSEAITAYVDGELRMNAHLRAAHHLSLCPDCAAEVEYQGRARSALRDSHPIRIPSALLGLLSQIPDSPADCSPDEPTRPMPARFDDGKPQERRKRR
;
A
#
# COMPACT_ATOMS: atom_id res chain seq x y z
N MET A 1 2.68 67.22 -12.18
CA MET A 1 3.78 66.67 -11.36
C MET A 1 3.42 66.84 -9.90
N THR A 2 2.88 65.79 -9.27
CA THR A 2 3.00 65.53 -7.83
C THR A 2 3.00 64.02 -7.62
N ASP A 3 3.90 63.57 -6.76
CA ASP A 3 4.46 62.24 -6.61
C ASP A 3 3.88 61.51 -5.37
N ARG A 4 3.78 60.19 -5.51
CA ARG A 4 3.84 59.05 -4.55
C ARG A 4 3.09 59.00 -3.20
N GLY A 5 2.55 57.79 -2.98
CA GLY A 5 2.66 57.02 -1.72
C GLY A 5 1.30 56.67 -1.13
N GLY A 6 0.81 55.43 -1.12
CA GLY A 6 1.51 54.19 -0.78
C GLY A 6 1.28 53.80 0.69
N VAL A 7 0.04 53.82 1.17
CA VAL A 7 -0.30 53.59 2.60
C VAL A 7 -1.28 52.42 2.80
N PHE A 8 -0.94 51.24 2.30
CA PHE A 8 -1.60 50.00 2.73
C PHE A 8 -0.61 48.84 2.85
N ARG A 9 0.39 48.99 3.74
CA ARG A 9 1.13 47.84 4.28
C ARG A 9 1.54 48.11 5.71
N ARG A 10 0.74 47.64 6.67
CA ARG A 10 1.18 47.19 8.01
C ARG A 10 -0.02 46.77 8.85
N ALA A 11 -0.33 45.48 8.85
CA ALA A 11 -1.21 44.89 9.86
C ALA A 11 -0.95 43.39 10.13
N PHE A 12 0.22 42.85 9.75
CA PHE A 12 0.56 41.44 10.00
C PHE A 12 2.05 41.25 10.36
N SER A 13 2.62 42.11 11.21
CA SER A 13 4.03 42.03 11.63
C SER A 13 4.24 41.34 12.99
N TRP A 14 3.28 40.53 13.46
CA TRP A 14 3.35 39.90 14.79
C TRP A 14 3.28 38.38 14.81
N LEU A 15 3.35 37.73 13.63
CA LEU A 15 3.52 36.29 13.54
C LEU A 15 5.02 35.96 13.39
N PRO A 16 5.56 35.02 14.20
CA PRO A 16 6.94 34.58 14.05
C PRO A 16 7.20 34.07 12.63
N ALA A 17 8.19 34.65 11.93
CA ALA A 17 8.51 34.33 10.54
C ALA A 17 8.90 32.86 10.30
N GLN A 18 9.13 32.10 11.37
CA GLN A 18 9.46 30.66 11.33
C GLN A 18 8.34 29.75 10.81
N PHE A 19 7.12 30.25 10.60
CA PHE A 19 6.01 29.47 10.02
C PHE A 19 5.65 29.88 8.57
N ALA A 20 6.30 30.89 8.00
CA ALA A 20 6.10 31.25 6.61
C ALA A 20 6.87 30.26 5.72
N SER A 21 6.15 29.38 5.01
CA SER A 21 6.73 28.55 3.95
C SER A 21 7.29 29.47 2.86
N GLN A 22 8.60 29.74 2.91
CA GLN A 22 9.31 30.48 1.85
C GLN A 22 9.59 29.51 0.69
N SER A 23 8.56 29.19 -0.08
CA SER A 23 8.79 28.69 -1.43
C SER A 23 9.00 29.89 -2.35
N ASP A 24 10.25 30.12 -2.76
CA ASP A 24 10.64 31.17 -3.73
C ASP A 24 10.29 30.77 -5.19
N ALA A 25 9.39 29.79 -5.33
CA ALA A 25 9.00 29.23 -6.62
C ALA A 25 8.04 30.18 -7.35
N PRO A 26 8.20 30.37 -8.66
CA PRO A 26 7.31 31.24 -9.43
C PRO A 26 5.87 30.71 -9.35
N VAL A 27 4.90 31.63 -9.34
CA VAL A 27 3.47 31.30 -9.30
C VAL A 27 3.13 30.37 -10.48
N GLY A 28 2.76 29.13 -10.17
CA GLY A 28 2.45 28.09 -11.16
C GLY A 28 3.52 26.99 -11.30
N ALA A 29 4.68 27.11 -10.65
CA ALA A 29 5.62 26.00 -10.55
C ALA A 29 5.02 24.84 -9.74
N PRO A 30 5.26 23.57 -10.13
CA PRO A 30 4.82 22.43 -9.36
C PRO A 30 5.43 22.47 -7.95
N ARG A 31 4.62 22.12 -6.95
CA ARG A 31 5.08 22.07 -5.56
C ARG A 31 6.22 21.07 -5.45
N GLN A 32 7.32 21.47 -4.82
CA GLN A 32 8.46 20.58 -4.62
C GLN A 32 8.30 19.80 -3.32
N PHE A 33 8.42 18.49 -3.50
CA PHE A 33 8.63 17.38 -2.57
C PHE A 33 9.89 17.45 -1.67
N GLY A 34 9.82 17.71 -0.37
CA GLY A 34 10.89 17.35 0.57
C GLY A 34 10.88 15.84 0.87
N SER A 35 12.04 15.23 1.13
CA SER A 35 12.14 13.77 1.28
C SER A 35 11.25 13.16 2.39
N THR A 36 10.85 13.94 3.40
CA THR A 36 9.98 13.50 4.51
C THR A 36 8.50 13.80 4.30
N GLU A 37 8.12 14.55 3.27
CA GLU A 37 6.70 14.87 2.99
C GLU A 37 6.07 13.95 1.94
N HIS A 38 6.83 12.99 1.39
CA HIS A 38 6.31 11.90 0.58
C HIS A 38 5.53 10.89 1.43
N LEU A 39 4.61 10.17 0.79
CA LEU A 39 3.95 9.02 1.42
C LEU A 39 5.00 7.96 1.80
N CYS A 40 4.87 7.39 2.99
CA CYS A 40 5.69 6.24 3.38
C CYS A 40 5.34 5.02 2.50
N SER A 41 6.29 4.09 2.35
CA SER A 41 6.11 2.88 1.54
C SER A 41 4.88 2.05 1.95
N GLU A 42 4.61 1.94 3.25
CA GLU A 42 3.43 1.26 3.80
C GLU A 42 2.11 1.94 3.42
N ALA A 43 2.10 3.27 3.32
CA ALA A 43 0.92 4.00 2.86
C ALA A 43 0.68 3.80 1.36
N ILE A 44 1.75 3.70 0.57
CA ILE A 44 1.67 3.42 -0.87
C ILE A 44 1.11 2.01 -1.09
N THR A 45 1.64 0.99 -0.40
CA THR A 45 1.14 -0.39 -0.53
C THR A 45 -0.32 -0.50 -0.10
N ALA A 46 -0.68 0.06 1.05
CA ALA A 46 -2.06 0.07 1.53
C ALA A 46 -3.01 0.83 0.59
N TYR A 47 -2.55 1.90 -0.06
CA TYR A 47 -3.34 2.62 -1.06
C TYR A 47 -3.58 1.76 -2.30
N VAL A 48 -2.53 1.12 -2.83
CA VAL A 48 -2.59 0.25 -4.00
C VAL A 48 -3.49 -0.96 -3.77
N ASP A 49 -3.42 -1.57 -2.59
CA ASP A 49 -4.23 -2.74 -2.25
C ASP A 49 -5.69 -2.39 -1.93
N GLY A 50 -5.96 -1.14 -1.54
CA GLY A 50 -7.30 -0.66 -1.18
C GLY A 50 -7.61 -0.78 0.33
N GLU A 51 -6.59 -0.95 1.16
CA GLU A 51 -6.71 -1.24 2.60
C GLU A 51 -6.74 0.03 3.48
N LEU A 52 -6.56 1.21 2.88
CA LEU A 52 -6.68 2.47 3.61
C LEU A 52 -8.14 2.79 3.96
N ARG A 53 -8.38 3.19 5.22
CA ARG A 53 -9.66 3.80 5.61
C ARG A 53 -9.94 5.07 4.78
N MET A 54 -11.22 5.35 4.55
CA MET A 54 -11.70 6.46 3.70
C MET A 54 -10.95 7.78 3.88
N ASN A 55 -10.79 8.26 5.12
CA ASN A 55 -10.08 9.53 5.38
C ASN A 55 -8.59 9.48 4.96
N ALA A 56 -7.91 8.36 5.18
CA ALA A 56 -6.52 8.18 4.77
C ALA A 56 -6.41 8.06 3.25
N HIS A 57 -7.36 7.35 2.62
CA HIS A 57 -7.44 7.22 1.17
C HIS A 57 -7.59 8.60 0.48
N LEU A 58 -8.50 9.46 0.96
CA LEU A 58 -8.70 10.79 0.39
C LEU A 58 -7.45 11.68 0.52
N ARG A 59 -6.75 11.62 1.66
CA ARG A 59 -5.48 12.36 1.84
C ARG A 59 -4.39 11.84 0.91
N ALA A 60 -4.27 10.53 0.75
CA ALA A 60 -3.32 9.93 -0.17
C ALA A 60 -3.65 10.32 -1.62
N ALA A 61 -4.90 10.20 -2.06
CA ALA A 61 -5.34 10.60 -3.39
C ALA A 61 -5.05 12.08 -3.68
N HIS A 62 -5.33 12.96 -2.71
CA HIS A 62 -4.97 14.37 -2.83
C HIS A 62 -3.45 14.56 -2.96
N HIS A 63 -2.63 13.89 -2.15
CA HIS A 63 -1.18 13.96 -2.26
C HIS A 63 -0.68 13.47 -3.63
N LEU A 64 -1.21 12.36 -4.16
CA LEU A 64 -0.84 11.82 -5.47
C LEU A 64 -1.17 12.79 -6.61
N SER A 65 -2.23 13.61 -6.48
CA SER A 65 -2.54 14.64 -7.48
C SER A 65 -1.52 15.77 -7.53
N LEU A 66 -0.70 15.92 -6.48
CA LEU A 66 0.28 16.99 -6.33
C LEU A 66 1.72 16.49 -6.48
N CYS A 67 2.01 15.24 -6.10
CA CYS A 67 3.35 14.67 -6.06
C CYS A 67 3.52 13.58 -7.15
N PRO A 68 4.25 13.86 -8.25
CA PRO A 68 4.44 12.88 -9.33
C PRO A 68 5.31 11.69 -8.90
N ASP A 69 6.24 11.88 -7.95
CA ASP A 69 7.10 10.78 -7.48
C ASP A 69 6.28 9.71 -6.75
N CYS A 70 5.39 10.13 -5.84
CA CYS A 70 4.50 9.18 -5.16
C CYS A 70 3.50 8.53 -6.13
N ALA A 71 3.04 9.25 -7.16
CA ALA A 71 2.21 8.68 -8.21
C ALA A 71 2.95 7.58 -8.99
N ALA A 72 4.21 7.80 -9.34
CA ALA A 72 5.04 6.80 -10.02
C ALA A 72 5.25 5.53 -9.16
N GLU A 73 5.46 5.68 -7.85
CA GLU A 73 5.57 4.54 -6.93
C GLU A 73 4.28 3.72 -6.84
N VAL A 74 3.11 4.38 -6.81
CA VAL A 74 1.80 3.72 -6.86
C VAL A 74 1.63 2.93 -8.15
N GLU A 75 2.02 3.50 -9.31
CA GLU A 75 1.97 2.80 -10.59
C GLU A 75 2.90 1.58 -10.63
N TYR A 76 4.12 1.71 -10.08
CA TYR A 76 5.09 0.62 -10.01
C TYR A 76 4.55 -0.55 -9.17
N GLN A 77 4.04 -0.27 -7.97
CA GLN A 77 3.45 -1.29 -7.12
C GLN A 77 2.16 -1.87 -7.72
N GLY A 78 1.34 -1.04 -8.36
CA GLY A 78 0.14 -1.50 -9.08
C GLY A 78 0.48 -2.47 -10.22
N ARG A 79 1.57 -2.22 -10.96
CA ARG A 79 2.07 -3.14 -11.98
C ARG A 79 2.54 -4.46 -11.38
N ALA A 80 3.26 -4.42 -10.26
CA ALA A 80 3.68 -5.62 -9.54
C ALA A 80 2.46 -6.44 -9.07
N ARG A 81 1.44 -5.77 -8.50
CA ARG A 81 0.17 -6.39 -8.10
C ARG A 81 -0.53 -7.07 -9.28
N SER A 82 -0.64 -6.38 -10.43
CA SER A 82 -1.23 -6.98 -11.64
C SER A 82 -0.47 -8.23 -12.07
N ALA A 83 0.86 -8.14 -12.16
CA ALA A 83 1.70 -9.28 -12.55
C ALA A 83 1.53 -10.50 -11.64
N LEU A 84 1.36 -10.29 -10.32
CA LEU A 84 1.06 -11.37 -9.38
C LEU A 84 -0.35 -11.94 -9.58
N ARG A 85 -1.36 -11.12 -9.86
CA ARG A 85 -2.72 -11.59 -10.14
C ARG A 85 -2.83 -12.33 -11.47
N ASP A 86 -2.04 -11.92 -12.44
CA ASP A 86 -1.95 -12.54 -13.77
C ASP A 86 -1.06 -13.79 -13.76
N SER A 87 -0.33 -14.05 -12.67
CA SER A 87 0.44 -15.28 -12.50
C SER A 87 -0.49 -16.50 -12.39
N HIS A 88 0.01 -17.66 -12.82
CA HIS A 88 -0.80 -18.88 -12.94
C HIS A 88 -1.53 -19.22 -11.63
N PRO A 89 -2.78 -19.71 -11.69
CA PRO A 89 -3.54 -20.04 -10.50
C PRO A 89 -2.79 -21.06 -9.64
N ILE A 90 -2.69 -20.77 -8.35
CA ILE A 90 -2.17 -21.71 -7.36
C ILE A 90 -3.14 -22.90 -7.31
N ARG A 91 -2.68 -24.08 -7.71
CA ARG A 91 -3.47 -25.31 -7.63
C ARG A 91 -3.57 -25.70 -6.15
N ILE A 92 -4.80 -25.76 -5.63
CA ILE A 92 -5.06 -26.28 -4.29
C ILE A 92 -4.89 -27.81 -4.30
N PRO A 93 -4.07 -28.39 -3.40
CA PRO A 93 -3.98 -29.84 -3.26
C PRO A 93 -5.33 -30.46 -2.89
N SER A 94 -5.71 -31.57 -3.52
CA SER A 94 -7.00 -32.24 -3.26
C SER A 94 -7.17 -32.69 -1.81
N ALA A 95 -6.07 -33.09 -1.16
CA ALA A 95 -6.05 -33.44 0.26
C ALA A 95 -6.44 -32.25 1.15
N LEU A 96 -5.91 -31.05 0.88
CA LEU A 96 -6.28 -29.84 1.62
C LEU A 96 -7.76 -29.49 1.40
N LEU A 97 -8.25 -29.59 0.16
CA LEU A 97 -9.64 -29.33 -0.15
C LEU A 97 -10.58 -30.29 0.58
N GLY A 98 -10.21 -31.58 0.69
CA GLY A 98 -10.95 -32.57 1.46
C GLY A 98 -10.94 -32.33 2.98
N LEU A 99 -9.89 -31.73 3.53
CA LEU A 99 -9.85 -31.32 4.94
C LEU A 99 -10.70 -30.05 5.17
N LEU A 100 -10.57 -29.05 4.29
CA LEU A 100 -11.34 -27.80 4.37
C LEU A 100 -12.86 -28.05 4.26
N SER A 101 -13.29 -29.04 3.47
CA SER A 101 -14.71 -29.39 3.36
C SER A 101 -15.29 -30.00 4.65
N GLN A 102 -14.45 -30.47 5.58
CA GLN A 102 -14.89 -31.07 6.85
C GLN A 102 -14.98 -30.05 8.00
N ILE A 103 -14.59 -28.78 7.78
CA ILE A 103 -14.66 -27.72 8.80
C ILE A 103 -16.05 -27.58 9.43
N PRO A 104 -17.17 -27.60 8.67
CA PRO A 104 -18.50 -27.48 9.26
C PRO A 104 -18.85 -28.62 10.23
N ASP A 105 -18.28 -29.80 10.02
CA ASP A 105 -18.54 -31.01 10.80
C ASP A 105 -17.51 -31.22 11.92
N SER A 106 -16.48 -30.37 11.98
CA SER A 106 -15.44 -30.42 13.00
C SER A 106 -16.00 -29.86 14.31
N PRO A 107 -16.08 -30.64 15.39
CA PRO A 107 -16.43 -30.07 16.69
C PRO A 107 -15.39 -29.01 17.04
N ALA A 108 -15.85 -27.84 17.48
CA ALA A 108 -14.96 -26.85 18.07
C ALA A 108 -14.45 -27.43 19.39
N ASP A 109 -13.33 -28.14 19.35
CA ASP A 109 -12.62 -28.60 20.54
C ASP A 109 -12.00 -27.39 21.24
N CYS A 110 -12.84 -26.60 21.89
CA CYS A 110 -12.47 -25.64 22.92
C CYS A 110 -12.53 -26.38 24.26
N SER A 111 -11.51 -27.17 24.57
CA SER A 111 -11.12 -27.40 25.96
C SER A 111 -9.71 -26.83 26.16
N PRO A 112 -9.46 -25.96 27.17
CA PRO A 112 -8.17 -25.29 27.33
C PRO A 112 -6.99 -26.18 27.75
N ASP A 113 -7.16 -27.50 27.90
CA ASP A 113 -6.22 -28.36 28.64
C ASP A 113 -5.82 -29.67 27.92
N GLU A 114 -5.56 -29.66 26.60
CA GLU A 114 -4.82 -30.77 25.96
C GLU A 114 -3.51 -30.26 25.30
N PRO A 115 -2.34 -30.88 25.58
CA PRO A 115 -1.12 -30.55 24.86
C PRO A 115 -1.31 -30.82 23.36
N THR A 116 -1.20 -29.74 22.58
CA THR A 116 -1.19 -29.70 21.11
C THR A 116 -0.63 -31.00 20.52
N ARG A 117 -1.52 -31.87 20.03
CA ARG A 117 -1.10 -33.02 19.23
C ARG A 117 -0.45 -32.47 17.96
N PRO A 118 0.76 -32.92 17.59
CA PRO A 118 1.38 -32.50 16.34
C PRO A 118 0.46 -32.88 15.19
N MET A 119 0.03 -31.89 14.40
CA MET A 119 -0.62 -32.13 13.12
C MET A 119 0.25 -33.12 12.33
N PRO A 120 -0.29 -34.26 11.85
CA PRO A 120 0.51 -35.22 11.11
C PRO A 120 1.01 -34.56 9.83
N ALA A 121 2.32 -34.30 9.79
CA ALA A 121 3.01 -33.78 8.62
C ALA A 121 2.98 -34.83 7.51
N ARG A 122 1.94 -34.81 6.68
CA ARG A 122 1.93 -35.52 5.39
C ARG A 122 1.29 -34.68 4.32
N PHE A 123 1.97 -33.59 3.97
CA PHE A 123 1.89 -33.02 2.63
C PHE A 123 2.91 -33.76 1.75
N ASP A 124 2.62 -35.03 1.41
CA ASP A 124 3.33 -35.71 0.33
C ASP A 124 2.72 -35.23 -1.00
N ASP A 125 3.28 -34.14 -1.54
CA ASP A 125 3.07 -33.76 -2.93
C ASP A 125 3.57 -34.90 -3.83
N GLY A 126 2.65 -35.52 -4.56
CA GLY A 126 2.95 -36.61 -5.48
C GLY A 126 4.06 -36.23 -6.45
N LYS A 127 5.12 -37.05 -6.48
CA LYS A 127 6.28 -36.89 -7.38
C LYS A 127 5.83 -36.60 -8.83
N PRO A 128 6.51 -35.69 -9.55
CA PRO A 128 6.26 -35.50 -10.97
C PRO A 128 6.62 -36.78 -11.72
N GLN A 129 5.65 -37.31 -12.47
CA GLN A 129 5.86 -38.52 -13.28
C GLN A 129 6.97 -38.29 -14.31
N GLU A 130 7.90 -39.22 -14.30
CA GLU A 130 9.08 -39.36 -15.13
C GLU A 130 8.75 -39.18 -16.62
N ARG A 131 9.29 -38.11 -17.22
CA ARG A 131 9.21 -37.86 -18.67
C ARG A 131 10.00 -38.97 -19.38
N ARG A 132 9.29 -40.02 -19.79
CA ARG A 132 9.78 -41.16 -20.54
C ARG A 132 10.58 -40.67 -21.76
N LYS A 133 11.91 -40.83 -21.72
CA LYS A 133 12.80 -40.68 -22.88
C LYS A 133 12.30 -41.62 -23.98
N ARG A 134 11.82 -41.05 -25.09
CA ARG A 134 11.78 -41.75 -26.38
C ARG A 134 13.01 -41.30 -27.17
N ARG A 135 13.68 -42.33 -27.69
CA ARG A 135 14.93 -42.35 -28.45
C ARG A 135 14.96 -41.35 -29.60
#